data_AF-A0A8J5NG93-F1
#
_entry.id   AF-A0A8J5NG93-F1
#
_cell.length_a   1.000
_cell.length_b   1.000
_cell.length_c   1.000
_cell.angle_alpha   90.00
_cell.angle_beta   90.00
_cell.angle_gamma   90.00
#
_symmetry.space_group_name_H-M   'P 1'
#
loop_
_entity.id
_entity.type
_entity.pdbx_description
1 polymer ?
#
loop_
_entity_poly.entity_id
_entity_poly.type
_entity_poly.pdbx_seq_one_letter_code
_entity_poly.pdbx_strand_id
1 'polypeptide(L)'
;MEDDVFGRHVRHVRIISETLAIDSAENTLATGLYHTAESTLTNLYGDEFFVQLDKPMSKATDEQLKKLAVDLEWMKTHAEAYEMAFRTEKEEEVVNRLAHIFRWREHSMLDTIELDARFVDGPGLFSRPVARHIVHSDRQRLWARASQVYRLVMMAWARSGVAISSLLIYTNTTGCSVPSYDVTVGLPGLVDAGLARSSAIVKDLAFSFSTRMDHGWERLEQVYGQKVAAVERRRQRLHWQEIREEIDWQDMHGIIATTEGADYTTDDSDWDSDTEFDVGILDEKGSEIQGRYGDTMPQSLYRDNFPGISRLLQHLPNLQKLDLHMYQTLEYEAYDGGSRLHYYEAVFKHIVDAKLQFRQLKTLILRGLFVDAEDLLTFMRHHSGIERLELHNAMLGPRPGYPGWNNVLTTLCRSAVHHGTSLSVVFCSGLYNTSRTFRGQWGHPHNLLRSHEELKGQWVERWWLRSRQGRPVLWTREVLRDEFEHENAFGEEGGVQGAKNTAQWTPPAGLPMEELRVLQEEEYGRTYG
;
A
#
# COMPACT_ATOMS: atom_id res chain seq x y z
N MET A 1 -16.34 6.78 -42.24
CA MET A 1 -15.25 7.66 -41.77
C MET A 1 -15.92 8.89 -41.18
N GLU A 2 -16.43 8.76 -39.96
CA GLU A 2 -16.92 9.90 -39.19
C GLU A 2 -15.82 10.31 -38.23
N ASP A 3 -15.63 11.62 -38.10
CA ASP A 3 -14.63 12.29 -37.27
C ASP A 3 -14.79 11.92 -35.79
N ASP A 4 -14.16 10.84 -35.38
CA ASP A 4 -14.06 10.47 -33.97
C ASP A 4 -13.01 11.35 -33.29
N VAL A 5 -13.49 12.47 -32.74
CA VAL A 5 -12.74 13.49 -31.96
C VAL A 5 -12.05 12.86 -30.74
N PHE A 6 -12.58 11.75 -30.21
CA PHE A 6 -12.06 11.07 -29.03
C PHE A 6 -10.66 10.48 -29.28
N GLY A 7 -10.42 9.84 -30.43
CA GLY A 7 -9.15 9.15 -30.71
C GLY A 7 -7.92 10.04 -30.89
N ARG A 8 -8.05 11.38 -30.98
CA ARG A 8 -6.91 12.31 -31.12
C ARG A 8 -6.44 12.93 -29.79
N HIS A 9 -7.18 12.76 -28.69
CA HIS A 9 -6.95 13.53 -27.45
C HIS A 9 -6.87 12.71 -26.17
N VAL A 10 -7.15 11.40 -26.19
CA VAL A 10 -7.06 10.57 -24.98
C VAL A 10 -5.59 10.42 -24.57
N ARG A 11 -5.20 11.19 -23.55
CA ARG A 11 -3.88 11.13 -22.91
C ARG A 11 -3.91 10.38 -21.59
N HIS A 12 -5.08 10.19 -21.01
CA HIS A 12 -5.24 9.59 -19.70
C HIS A 12 -6.40 8.59 -19.76
N VAL A 13 -6.10 7.34 -19.40
CA VAL A 13 -7.11 6.30 -19.17
C VAL A 13 -7.10 5.91 -17.70
N ARG A 14 -8.24 6.08 -17.03
CA ARG A 14 -8.49 5.59 -15.68
C ARG A 14 -9.34 4.33 -15.73
N ILE A 15 -8.92 3.28 -15.04
CA ILE A 15 -9.61 2.00 -14.95
C ILE A 15 -9.94 1.75 -13.48
N ILE A 16 -11.23 1.53 -13.21
CA ILE A 16 -11.74 1.48 -11.84
C ILE A 16 -12.11 0.03 -11.49
N SER A 17 -11.53 -0.47 -10.41
CA SER A 17 -11.91 -1.71 -9.75
C SER A 17 -13.16 -1.46 -8.92
N GLU A 18 -14.27 -2.10 -9.29
CA GLU A 18 -15.56 -1.93 -8.63
C GLU A 18 -16.03 -3.24 -8.01
N THR A 19 -16.54 -3.12 -6.78
CA THR A 19 -17.22 -4.21 -6.05
C THR A 19 -18.48 -3.64 -5.42
N LEU A 20 -19.55 -4.42 -5.40
CA LEU A 20 -20.81 -4.07 -4.73
C LEU A 20 -20.68 -4.32 -3.23
N ALA A 21 -21.02 -3.33 -2.40
CA ALA A 21 -20.95 -3.40 -0.94
C ALA A 21 -22.15 -4.15 -0.31
N ILE A 22 -22.41 -5.37 -0.80
CA ILE A 22 -23.63 -6.15 -0.45
C ILE A 22 -23.62 -6.52 1.03
N ASP A 23 -22.52 -7.08 1.53
CA ASP A 23 -22.44 -7.55 2.92
C ASP A 23 -22.50 -6.37 3.88
N SER A 24 -21.96 -5.22 3.46
CA SER A 24 -22.00 -3.96 4.20
C SER A 24 -23.43 -3.42 4.32
N ALA A 25 -24.18 -3.43 3.22
CA ALA A 25 -25.59 -3.04 3.22
C ALA A 25 -26.45 -3.99 4.07
N GLU A 26 -26.22 -5.30 3.98
CA GLU A 26 -26.89 -6.30 4.84
C GLU A 26 -26.58 -6.08 6.32
N ASN A 27 -25.33 -5.83 6.66
CA ASN A 27 -24.91 -5.53 8.03
C ASN A 27 -25.57 -4.24 8.56
N THR A 28 -25.66 -3.18 7.75
CA THR A 28 -26.38 -1.96 8.14
C THR A 28 -27.89 -2.21 8.34
N LEU A 29 -28.53 -3.03 7.50
CA LEU A 29 -29.94 -3.40 7.68
C LEU A 29 -30.17 -4.25 8.94
N ALA A 30 -29.24 -5.16 9.26
CA ALA A 30 -29.34 -6.03 10.44
C ALA A 30 -29.10 -5.27 11.75
N THR A 31 -28.13 -4.37 11.78
CA THR A 31 -27.76 -3.60 12.98
C THR A 31 -28.60 -2.35 13.18
N GLY A 32 -29.16 -1.79 12.11
CA GLY A 32 -29.85 -0.49 12.13
C GLY A 32 -28.91 0.69 12.39
N LEU A 33 -27.60 0.49 12.28
CA LEU A 33 -26.57 1.49 12.55
C LEU A 33 -26.04 2.08 11.25
N TYR A 34 -26.03 3.40 11.16
CA TYR A 34 -25.55 4.15 10.00
C TYR A 34 -24.27 4.91 10.34
N HIS A 35 -23.26 4.82 9.48
CA HIS A 35 -22.02 5.56 9.62
C HIS A 35 -22.23 7.01 9.17
N THR A 36 -21.75 7.98 9.96
CA THR A 36 -21.85 9.39 9.61
C THR A 36 -20.99 9.71 8.39
N ALA A 37 -21.50 10.62 7.55
CA ALA A 37 -20.85 11.04 6.31
C ALA A 37 -19.40 11.52 6.51
N GLU A 38 -18.55 11.15 5.55
CA GLU A 38 -17.21 11.72 5.40
C GLU A 38 -17.31 13.24 5.21
N SER A 39 -16.42 14.00 5.84
CA SER A 39 -16.33 15.44 5.65
C SER A 39 -15.04 15.77 4.92
N THR A 40 -15.15 16.52 3.83
CA THR A 40 -13.96 17.11 3.19
C THR A 40 -13.70 18.44 3.88
N LEU A 41 -12.51 18.60 4.45
CA LEU A 41 -12.06 19.86 5.00
C LEU A 41 -11.00 20.45 4.07
N THR A 42 -11.09 21.75 3.78
CA THR A 42 -10.08 22.45 2.99
C THR A 42 -9.34 23.41 3.91
N ASN A 43 -8.01 23.37 3.89
CA ASN A 43 -7.22 24.35 4.64
C ASN A 43 -7.17 25.71 3.91
N LEU A 44 -6.49 26.69 4.52
CA LEU A 44 -6.38 28.05 3.97
C LEU A 44 -5.55 28.14 2.68
N TYR A 45 -4.77 27.10 2.35
CA TYR A 45 -3.97 27.00 1.14
C TYR A 45 -4.67 26.25 0.00
N GLY A 46 -5.90 25.77 0.23
CA GLY A 46 -6.65 25.00 -0.76
C GLY A 46 -6.35 23.50 -0.75
N ASP A 47 -5.57 23.00 0.22
CA ASP A 47 -5.35 21.57 0.37
C ASP A 47 -6.61 20.92 0.96
N GLU A 48 -7.15 19.92 0.26
CA GLU A 48 -8.30 19.14 0.71
C GLU A 48 -7.84 17.94 1.55
N PHE A 49 -8.37 17.84 2.76
CA PHE A 49 -8.21 16.72 3.68
C PHE A 49 -9.54 16.01 3.83
N PHE A 50 -9.54 14.71 3.59
CA PHE A 50 -10.71 13.88 3.86
C PHE A 50 -10.66 13.45 5.32
N VAL A 51 -11.62 13.94 6.11
CA VAL A 51 -11.74 13.61 7.53
C VAL A 51 -13.00 12.80 7.71
N GLN A 52 -12.80 11.57 8.15
CA GLN A 52 -13.88 10.82 8.79
C GLN A 52 -13.92 11.28 10.25
N LEU A 53 -14.93 12.07 10.59
CA LEU A 53 -15.16 12.46 11.98
C LEU A 53 -15.53 11.19 12.76
N ASP A 54 -14.90 10.98 13.93
CA ASP A 54 -15.18 9.87 14.83
C ASP A 54 -16.51 10.08 15.56
N LYS A 55 -17.60 10.27 14.80
CA LYS A 55 -18.94 10.34 15.37
C LYS A 55 -19.41 8.92 15.64
N PRO A 56 -20.03 8.67 16.80
CA PRO A 56 -20.64 7.38 17.10
C PRO A 56 -21.69 7.05 16.04
N MET A 57 -21.78 5.77 15.67
CA MET A 57 -22.82 5.28 14.76
C MET A 57 -24.18 5.79 15.23
N SER A 58 -24.93 6.40 14.32
CA SER A 58 -26.29 6.87 14.60
C SER A 58 -27.29 5.81 14.19
N LYS A 59 -28.42 5.71 14.93
CA LYS A 59 -29.54 4.87 14.52
C LYS A 59 -30.08 5.39 13.18
N ALA A 60 -30.16 4.51 12.18
CA ALA A 60 -30.71 4.84 10.86
C ALA A 60 -32.19 5.19 10.97
N THR A 61 -32.68 6.12 10.12
CA THR A 61 -34.12 6.39 10.00
C THR A 61 -34.81 5.31 9.19
N ASP A 62 -36.13 5.15 9.37
CA ASP A 62 -36.92 4.17 8.63
C ASP A 62 -36.86 4.42 7.12
N GLU A 63 -36.79 5.68 6.68
CA GLU A 63 -36.61 6.03 5.27
C GLU A 63 -35.26 5.60 4.72
N GLN A 64 -34.18 5.76 5.51
CA GLN A 64 -32.84 5.33 5.11
C GLN A 64 -32.77 3.81 4.95
N LEU A 65 -33.35 3.06 5.90
CA LEU A 65 -33.39 1.60 5.84
C LEU A 65 -34.26 1.09 4.68
N LYS A 66 -35.41 1.72 4.42
CA LYS A 66 -36.25 1.40 3.26
C LYS A 66 -35.51 1.62 1.94
N LYS A 67 -34.80 2.75 1.83
CA LYS A 67 -34.00 3.06 0.64
C LYS A 67 -32.86 2.05 0.47
N LEU A 68 -32.13 1.76 1.53
CA LEU A 68 -31.03 0.79 1.51
C LEU A 68 -31.51 -0.61 1.11
N ALA A 69 -32.70 -1.04 1.55
CA ALA A 69 -33.27 -2.32 1.13
C ALA A 69 -33.56 -2.37 -0.38
N VAL A 70 -34.03 -1.27 -0.98
CA VAL A 70 -34.21 -1.15 -2.44
C VAL A 70 -32.87 -1.15 -3.16
N ASP A 71 -31.91 -0.39 -2.66
CA ASP A 71 -30.55 -0.32 -3.22
C ASP A 71 -29.86 -1.71 -3.15
N LEU A 72 -30.00 -2.44 -2.04
CA LEU A 72 -29.47 -3.79 -1.86
C LEU A 72 -30.03 -4.80 -2.87
N GLU A 73 -31.35 -4.77 -3.13
CA GLU A 73 -31.96 -5.69 -4.11
C GLU A 73 -31.44 -5.43 -5.52
N TRP A 74 -31.27 -4.15 -5.88
CA TRP A 74 -30.62 -3.76 -7.12
C TRP A 74 -29.18 -4.27 -7.18
N MET A 75 -28.41 -4.12 -6.08
CA MET A 75 -27.03 -4.57 -6.01
C MET A 75 -26.92 -6.08 -6.21
N LYS A 76 -27.75 -6.88 -5.53
CA LYS A 76 -27.77 -8.35 -5.68
C LYS A 76 -28.02 -8.77 -7.13
N THR A 77 -29.02 -8.17 -7.76
CA THR A 77 -29.35 -8.44 -9.17
C THR A 77 -28.17 -8.13 -10.10
N HIS A 78 -27.44 -7.03 -9.84
CA HIS A 78 -26.28 -6.64 -10.65
C HIS A 78 -25.04 -7.49 -10.36
N ALA A 79 -24.85 -7.95 -9.12
CA ALA A 79 -23.76 -8.86 -8.76
C ALA A 79 -23.88 -10.19 -9.52
N GLU A 80 -25.09 -10.76 -9.58
CA GLU A 80 -25.34 -12.00 -10.34
C GLU A 80 -25.02 -11.81 -11.83
N ALA A 81 -25.44 -10.69 -12.41
CA ALA A 81 -25.13 -10.36 -13.80
C ALA A 81 -23.62 -10.21 -14.04
N TYR A 82 -22.89 -9.56 -13.13
CA TYR A 82 -21.44 -9.44 -13.19
C TYR A 82 -20.75 -10.80 -13.08
N GLU A 83 -21.16 -11.65 -12.16
CA GLU A 83 -20.62 -13.01 -12.03
C GLU A 83 -20.86 -13.85 -13.28
N MET A 84 -22.06 -13.76 -13.89
CA MET A 84 -22.34 -14.48 -15.13
C MET A 84 -21.49 -13.99 -16.30
N ALA A 85 -21.35 -12.67 -16.47
CA ALA A 85 -20.46 -12.10 -17.48
C ALA A 85 -19.01 -12.53 -17.24
N PHE A 86 -18.57 -12.55 -15.98
CA PHE A 86 -17.23 -12.94 -15.59
C PHE A 86 -16.92 -14.41 -15.90
N ARG A 87 -17.85 -15.34 -15.65
CA ARG A 87 -17.65 -16.78 -15.94
C ARG A 87 -17.64 -17.11 -17.43
N THR A 88 -18.31 -16.29 -18.25
CA THR A 88 -18.48 -16.56 -19.68
C THR A 88 -17.37 -15.94 -20.52
N GLU A 89 -16.78 -14.85 -20.04
CA GLU A 89 -15.77 -14.11 -20.76
C GLU A 89 -14.36 -14.64 -20.49
N LYS A 90 -13.62 -14.95 -21.57
CA LYS A 90 -12.22 -15.37 -21.44
C LYS A 90 -11.35 -14.16 -21.14
N GLU A 91 -10.49 -14.27 -20.13
CA GLU A 91 -9.56 -13.21 -19.75
C GLU A 91 -8.73 -12.68 -20.93
N GLU A 92 -8.33 -13.57 -21.84
CA GLU A 92 -7.57 -13.21 -23.03
C GLU A 92 -8.34 -12.25 -23.95
N GLU A 93 -9.67 -12.39 -24.04
CA GLU A 93 -10.52 -11.47 -24.81
C GLU A 93 -10.57 -10.09 -24.16
N VAL A 94 -10.67 -10.03 -22.82
CA VAL A 94 -10.62 -8.78 -22.06
C VAL A 94 -9.30 -8.06 -22.30
N VAL A 95 -8.19 -8.79 -22.18
CA VAL A 95 -6.84 -8.25 -22.38
C VAL A 95 -6.66 -7.76 -23.80
N ASN A 96 -7.12 -8.51 -24.80
CA ASN A 96 -7.01 -8.12 -26.20
C ASN A 96 -7.85 -6.88 -26.53
N ARG A 97 -9.05 -6.75 -25.97
CA ARG A 97 -9.88 -5.54 -26.11
C ARG A 97 -9.24 -4.34 -25.43
N LEU A 98 -8.75 -4.48 -24.19
CA LEU A 98 -8.04 -3.41 -23.50
C LEU A 98 -6.76 -3.00 -24.24
N ALA A 99 -6.00 -3.96 -24.76
CA ALA A 99 -4.80 -3.68 -25.56
C ALA A 99 -5.16 -2.92 -26.85
N HIS A 100 -6.29 -3.26 -27.49
CA HIS A 100 -6.82 -2.52 -28.63
C HIS A 100 -7.24 -1.10 -28.24
N ILE A 101 -7.84 -0.91 -27.05
CA ILE A 101 -8.18 0.41 -26.51
C ILE A 101 -6.93 1.27 -26.29
N PHE A 102 -5.86 0.70 -25.74
CA PHE A 102 -4.59 1.43 -25.59
C PHE A 102 -3.98 1.79 -26.96
N ARG A 103 -4.11 0.89 -27.94
CA ARG A 103 -3.63 1.02 -29.32
C ARG A 103 -4.59 1.72 -30.28
N TRP A 104 -5.68 2.36 -29.81
CA TRP A 104 -6.83 2.76 -30.64
C TRP A 104 -6.45 3.56 -31.91
N ARG A 105 -5.22 4.12 -32.02
CA ARG A 105 -4.55 4.48 -33.31
C ARG A 105 -3.04 4.18 -33.31
N GLU A 106 -2.43 4.07 -34.50
CA GLU A 106 -0.96 3.97 -34.73
C GLU A 106 -0.14 5.11 -34.08
N HIS A 107 -0.81 6.20 -33.67
CA HIS A 107 -0.22 7.34 -32.96
C HIS A 107 -1.01 7.67 -31.67
N SER A 108 -1.36 6.65 -30.89
CA SER A 108 -1.94 6.85 -29.55
C SER A 108 -1.11 7.85 -28.75
N MET A 109 -1.77 8.88 -28.22
CA MET A 109 -1.16 9.92 -27.36
C MET A 109 -1.33 9.56 -25.88
N LEU A 110 -1.67 8.30 -25.58
CA LEU A 110 -1.85 7.82 -24.22
C LEU A 110 -0.56 8.03 -23.44
N ASP A 111 -0.65 8.81 -22.38
CA ASP A 111 0.48 9.26 -21.57
C ASP A 111 0.37 8.71 -20.15
N THR A 112 -0.85 8.50 -19.66
CA THR A 112 -1.14 8.05 -18.30
C THR A 112 -2.11 6.88 -18.27
N ILE A 113 -1.74 5.83 -17.54
CA ILE A 113 -2.67 4.78 -17.09
C ILE A 113 -2.83 4.91 -15.58
N GLU A 114 -4.06 5.08 -15.12
CA GLU A 114 -4.42 5.15 -13.70
C GLU A 114 -5.33 3.98 -13.32
N LEU A 115 -5.00 3.29 -12.23
CA LEU A 115 -5.86 2.32 -11.59
C LEU A 115 -6.45 2.94 -10.31
N ASP A 116 -7.76 2.84 -10.17
CA ASP A 116 -8.52 3.32 -9.01
C ASP A 116 -9.46 2.22 -8.48
N ALA A 117 -9.99 2.33 -7.27
CA ALA A 117 -10.94 1.37 -6.73
C ALA A 117 -12.03 2.05 -5.90
N ARG A 118 -13.25 1.51 -5.97
CA ARG A 118 -14.39 2.00 -5.21
C ARG A 118 -15.42 0.92 -4.94
N PHE A 119 -16.24 1.17 -3.92
CA PHE A 119 -17.45 0.41 -3.69
C PHE A 119 -18.64 1.04 -4.39
N VAL A 120 -19.59 0.20 -4.78
CA VAL A 120 -20.92 0.60 -5.25
C VAL A 120 -21.90 0.33 -4.11
N ASP A 121 -22.45 1.37 -3.52
CA ASP A 121 -23.42 1.30 -2.39
C ASP A 121 -24.88 1.28 -2.88
N GLY A 122 -25.09 1.38 -4.20
CA GLY A 122 -26.39 1.45 -4.83
C GLY A 122 -26.34 2.15 -6.18
N PRO A 123 -27.48 2.37 -6.84
CA PRO A 123 -27.56 3.00 -8.15
C PRO A 123 -26.92 4.39 -8.17
N GLY A 124 -25.74 4.52 -8.79
CA GLY A 124 -24.99 5.78 -8.87
C GLY A 124 -24.37 6.25 -7.54
N LEU A 125 -24.38 5.40 -6.50
CA LEU A 125 -23.79 5.68 -5.20
C LEU A 125 -22.47 4.94 -5.07
N PHE A 126 -21.43 5.67 -4.68
CA PHE A 126 -20.09 5.12 -4.54
C PHE A 126 -19.49 5.54 -3.21
N SER A 127 -18.71 4.64 -2.61
CA SER A 127 -17.87 4.92 -1.46
C SER A 127 -16.43 4.52 -1.71
N ARG A 128 -15.54 5.16 -0.95
CA ARG A 128 -14.12 4.87 -0.97
C ARG A 128 -13.82 3.61 -0.18
N PRO A 129 -12.69 2.92 -0.45
CA PRO A 129 -12.36 1.69 0.26
C PRO A 129 -12.18 1.85 1.77
N VAL A 130 -11.80 3.04 2.21
CA VAL A 130 -11.69 3.46 3.62
C VAL A 130 -13.02 3.70 4.33
N ALA A 131 -14.17 3.62 3.65
CA ALA A 131 -15.43 3.96 4.27
C ALA A 131 -15.76 3.00 5.43
N ARG A 132 -16.12 3.56 6.60
CA ARG A 132 -16.29 2.79 7.85
C ARG A 132 -17.43 1.78 7.80
N HIS A 133 -18.45 2.01 6.98
CA HIS A 133 -19.57 1.07 6.82
C HIS A 133 -19.17 -0.17 6.04
N ILE A 134 -18.06 -0.13 5.32
CA ILE A 134 -17.59 -1.27 4.55
C ILE A 134 -17.05 -2.32 5.50
N VAL A 135 -17.72 -3.48 5.51
CA VAL A 135 -17.33 -4.64 6.30
C VAL A 135 -16.16 -5.39 5.67
N HIS A 136 -15.50 -6.22 6.47
CA HIS A 136 -14.27 -6.91 6.08
C HIS A 136 -14.41 -7.78 4.82
N SER A 137 -15.52 -8.50 4.67
CA SER A 137 -15.75 -9.38 3.51
C SER A 137 -15.82 -8.62 2.18
N ASP A 138 -16.49 -7.46 2.15
CA ASP A 138 -16.52 -6.60 0.97
C ASP A 138 -15.15 -6.00 0.66
N ARG A 139 -14.37 -5.63 1.70
CA ARG A 139 -12.95 -5.22 1.53
C ARG A 139 -12.16 -6.31 0.85
N GLN A 140 -12.20 -7.55 1.35
CA GLN A 140 -11.46 -8.65 0.73
C GLN A 140 -11.83 -8.84 -0.76
N ARG A 141 -13.12 -8.73 -1.11
CA ARG A 141 -13.57 -8.83 -2.50
C ARG A 141 -13.01 -7.70 -3.37
N LEU A 142 -13.03 -6.46 -2.88
CA LEU A 142 -12.44 -5.33 -3.62
C LEU A 142 -10.94 -5.50 -3.83
N TRP A 143 -10.21 -6.02 -2.84
CA TRP A 143 -8.77 -6.26 -2.95
C TRP A 143 -8.43 -7.35 -3.98
N ALA A 144 -9.19 -8.45 -4.00
CA ALA A 144 -9.05 -9.47 -5.04
C ALA A 144 -9.36 -8.89 -6.43
N ARG A 145 -10.43 -8.09 -6.53
CA ARG A 145 -10.80 -7.40 -7.77
C ARG A 145 -9.72 -6.42 -8.23
N ALA A 146 -9.13 -5.67 -7.31
CA ALA A 146 -8.05 -4.73 -7.58
C ALA A 146 -6.81 -5.42 -8.14
N SER A 147 -6.45 -6.58 -7.58
CA SER A 147 -5.32 -7.38 -8.06
C SER A 147 -5.59 -7.96 -9.45
N GLN A 148 -6.82 -8.41 -9.71
CA GLN A 148 -7.24 -8.86 -11.03
C GLN A 148 -7.19 -7.76 -12.08
N VAL A 149 -7.77 -6.59 -11.78
CA VAL A 149 -7.75 -5.43 -12.69
C VAL A 149 -6.32 -4.99 -12.95
N TYR A 150 -5.47 -4.93 -11.92
CA TYR A 150 -4.04 -4.66 -12.06
C TYR A 150 -3.40 -5.62 -13.07
N ARG A 151 -3.58 -6.93 -12.90
CA ARG A 151 -3.01 -7.92 -13.82
C ARG A 151 -3.54 -7.75 -15.25
N LEU A 152 -4.85 -7.68 -15.44
CA LEU A 152 -5.47 -7.57 -16.77
C LEU A 152 -5.00 -6.31 -17.50
N VAL A 153 -4.94 -5.17 -16.80
CA VAL A 153 -4.50 -3.90 -17.37
C VAL A 153 -3.01 -3.91 -17.68
N MET A 154 -2.18 -4.40 -16.77
CA MET A 154 -0.74 -4.47 -16.98
C MET A 154 -0.39 -5.42 -18.14
N MET A 155 -1.08 -6.56 -18.25
CA MET A 155 -0.93 -7.47 -19.39
C MET A 155 -1.39 -6.81 -20.69
N ALA A 156 -2.52 -6.11 -20.68
CA ALA A 156 -3.03 -5.40 -21.85
C ALA A 156 -2.07 -4.30 -22.30
N TRP A 157 -1.47 -3.56 -21.37
CA TRP A 157 -0.47 -2.53 -21.65
C TRP A 157 0.85 -3.13 -22.16
N ALA A 158 1.33 -4.21 -21.56
CA ALA A 158 2.49 -4.94 -22.06
C ALA A 158 2.27 -5.43 -23.51
N ARG A 159 1.11 -6.06 -23.78
CA ARG A 159 0.74 -6.54 -25.12
C ARG A 159 0.50 -5.41 -26.11
N SER A 160 -0.01 -4.27 -25.66
CA SER A 160 -0.27 -3.11 -26.51
C SER A 160 1.03 -2.43 -26.96
N GLY A 161 2.16 -2.62 -26.28
CA GLY A 161 3.42 -1.98 -26.67
C GLY A 161 3.35 -0.45 -26.69
N VAL A 162 2.29 0.15 -26.11
CA VAL A 162 2.09 1.59 -26.08
C VAL A 162 3.02 2.17 -25.03
N ALA A 163 3.79 3.17 -25.43
CA ALA A 163 4.63 3.92 -24.51
C ALA A 163 3.78 4.89 -23.70
N ILE A 164 3.83 4.79 -22.38
CA ILE A 164 3.21 5.75 -21.46
C ILE A 164 4.31 6.42 -20.63
N SER A 165 4.13 7.67 -20.23
CA SER A 165 5.08 8.35 -19.36
C SER A 165 4.77 8.13 -17.88
N SER A 166 3.49 7.95 -17.54
CA SER A 166 3.02 7.87 -16.16
C SER A 166 2.16 6.63 -15.91
N LEU A 167 2.52 5.88 -14.87
CA LEU A 167 1.79 4.71 -14.39
C LEU A 167 1.40 4.92 -12.94
N LEU A 168 0.10 5.03 -12.68
CA LEU A 168 -0.47 5.32 -11.37
C LEU A 168 -1.31 4.13 -10.90
N ILE A 169 -0.86 3.40 -9.89
CA ILE A 169 -1.52 2.18 -9.40
C ILE A 169 -2.07 2.44 -8.01
N TYR A 170 -3.38 2.65 -7.90
CA TYR A 170 -4.14 2.82 -6.65
C TYR A 170 -3.61 3.92 -5.73
N THR A 171 -2.94 4.93 -6.27
CA THR A 171 -2.31 5.99 -5.46
C THR A 171 -3.28 7.03 -4.95
N ASN A 172 -4.42 7.20 -5.63
CA ASN A 172 -5.54 8.05 -5.22
C ASN A 172 -6.61 7.27 -4.46
N THR A 173 -6.36 5.98 -4.20
CA THR A 173 -7.34 5.03 -3.68
C THR A 173 -7.00 4.68 -2.24
N THR A 174 -7.36 5.52 -1.29
CA THR A 174 -7.09 5.21 0.11
C THR A 174 -7.80 3.92 0.51
N GLY A 175 -7.04 2.95 0.99
CA GLY A 175 -7.55 1.70 1.54
C GLY A 175 -7.68 0.52 0.57
N CYS A 176 -7.14 0.65 -0.64
CA CYS A 176 -7.01 -0.47 -1.56
C CYS A 176 -5.68 -0.39 -2.30
N SER A 177 -5.10 -1.54 -2.61
CA SER A 177 -3.81 -1.65 -3.31
C SER A 177 -3.61 -3.05 -3.87
N VAL A 178 -2.47 -3.30 -4.50
CA VAL A 178 -2.07 -4.65 -4.92
C VAL A 178 -1.26 -5.31 -3.80
N PRO A 179 -1.62 -6.51 -3.30
CA PRO A 179 -0.78 -7.24 -2.37
C PRO A 179 0.63 -7.48 -2.95
N SER A 180 1.67 -7.39 -2.14
CA SER A 180 3.05 -7.53 -2.64
C SER A 180 3.30 -8.89 -3.31
N TYR A 181 2.66 -9.95 -2.78
CA TYR A 181 2.72 -11.30 -3.33
C TYR A 181 2.15 -11.38 -4.76
N ASP A 182 1.00 -10.75 -4.98
CA ASP A 182 0.32 -10.66 -6.27
C ASP A 182 1.22 -10.01 -7.34
N VAL A 183 2.01 -9.00 -6.95
CA VAL A 183 3.02 -8.41 -7.84
C VAL A 183 4.08 -9.45 -8.24
N THR A 184 4.61 -10.21 -7.28
CA THR A 184 5.61 -11.26 -7.55
C THR A 184 5.07 -12.34 -8.48
N VAL A 185 3.85 -12.83 -8.20
CA VAL A 185 3.21 -13.92 -8.94
C VAL A 185 2.80 -13.50 -10.35
N GLY A 186 2.29 -12.27 -10.51
CA GLY A 186 1.87 -11.76 -11.81
C GLY A 186 3.01 -11.38 -12.75
N LEU A 187 4.20 -11.04 -12.21
CA LEU A 187 5.29 -10.45 -12.99
C LEU A 187 5.78 -11.31 -14.16
N PRO A 188 6.00 -12.63 -14.04
CA PRO A 188 6.46 -13.44 -15.18
C PRO A 188 5.54 -13.33 -16.40
N GLY A 189 4.23 -13.39 -16.19
CA GLY A 189 3.25 -13.22 -17.27
C GLY A 189 3.27 -11.83 -17.91
N LEU A 190 3.62 -10.78 -17.15
CA LEU A 190 3.83 -9.44 -17.68
C LEU A 190 5.09 -9.35 -18.55
N VAL A 191 6.18 -9.96 -18.09
CA VAL A 191 7.44 -10.03 -18.83
C VAL A 191 7.24 -10.74 -20.17
N ASP A 192 6.57 -11.89 -20.15
CA ASP A 192 6.23 -12.66 -21.35
C ASP A 192 5.32 -11.87 -22.30
N ALA A 193 4.39 -11.08 -21.75
CA ALA A 193 3.53 -10.19 -22.51
C ALA A 193 4.27 -8.99 -23.15
N GLY A 194 5.54 -8.76 -22.80
CA GLY A 194 6.39 -7.72 -23.39
C GLY A 194 6.57 -6.47 -22.55
N LEU A 195 6.36 -6.55 -21.23
CA LEU A 195 6.45 -5.40 -20.29
C LEU A 195 7.68 -4.53 -20.54
N ALA A 196 8.87 -5.15 -20.64
CA ALA A 196 10.14 -4.44 -20.80
C ALA A 196 10.18 -3.44 -21.97
N ARG A 197 9.42 -3.69 -23.05
CA ARG A 197 9.33 -2.79 -24.20
C ARG A 197 8.45 -1.57 -23.90
N SER A 198 7.30 -1.80 -23.28
CA SER A 198 6.34 -0.73 -22.95
C SER A 198 6.81 0.14 -21.79
N SER A 199 7.51 -0.46 -20.82
CA SER A 199 7.87 0.15 -19.54
C SER A 199 9.13 1.03 -19.58
N ALA A 200 10.00 0.85 -20.58
CA ALA A 200 11.26 1.57 -20.67
C ALA A 200 11.11 3.11 -20.75
N ILE A 201 9.95 3.61 -21.20
CA ILE A 201 9.70 5.04 -21.40
C ILE A 201 9.02 5.69 -20.18
N VAL A 202 8.56 4.89 -19.23
CA VAL A 202 7.90 5.38 -18.02
C VAL A 202 8.88 6.25 -17.22
N LYS A 203 8.42 7.45 -16.91
CA LYS A 203 9.13 8.46 -16.11
C LYS A 203 8.55 8.55 -14.71
N ASP A 204 7.24 8.41 -14.58
CA ASP A 204 6.55 8.56 -13.30
C ASP A 204 5.87 7.25 -12.93
N LEU A 205 6.35 6.63 -11.86
CA LEU A 205 5.66 5.51 -11.23
C LEU A 205 5.13 5.96 -9.88
N ALA A 206 3.84 5.77 -9.67
CA ALA A 206 3.22 5.81 -8.36
C ALA A 206 2.53 4.47 -8.11
N PHE A 207 2.92 3.75 -7.06
CA PHE A 207 2.43 2.41 -6.80
C PHE A 207 2.11 2.21 -5.32
N SER A 208 0.82 2.15 -5.02
CA SER A 208 0.30 1.60 -3.77
C SER A 208 0.25 0.07 -3.84
N PHE A 209 0.97 -0.58 -2.94
CA PHE A 209 0.92 -2.02 -2.67
C PHE A 209 0.67 -2.27 -1.18
N SER A 210 0.48 -3.51 -0.77
CA SER A 210 0.35 -3.86 0.65
C SER A 210 1.24 -5.02 1.06
N THR A 211 1.35 -5.20 2.38
CA THR A 211 1.69 -6.51 2.96
C THR A 211 0.75 -7.60 2.42
N ARG A 212 1.19 -8.85 2.42
CA ARG A 212 0.39 -9.95 1.85
C ARG A 212 -1.00 -10.01 2.48
N MET A 213 -2.03 -10.07 1.64
CA MET A 213 -3.41 -10.33 2.04
C MET A 213 -3.71 -11.80 1.80
N ASP A 214 -4.08 -12.56 2.83
CA ASP A 214 -4.62 -13.89 2.62
C ASP A 214 -6.06 -13.77 2.10
N HIS A 215 -6.20 -13.76 0.78
CA HIS A 215 -7.48 -13.82 0.13
C HIS A 215 -7.92 -15.27 -0.17
N GLY A 216 -7.16 -16.29 0.26
CA GLY A 216 -7.42 -17.71 -0.01
C GLY A 216 -6.89 -18.17 -1.37
N TRP A 217 -6.53 -19.46 -1.48
CA TRP A 217 -6.06 -20.04 -2.74
C TRP A 217 -7.18 -20.08 -3.80
N GLU A 218 -8.46 -20.12 -3.39
CA GLU A 218 -9.60 -20.05 -4.30
C GLU A 218 -9.67 -18.69 -5.02
N ARG A 219 -9.31 -17.60 -4.33
CA ARG A 219 -9.29 -16.27 -4.95
C ARG A 219 -8.01 -16.06 -5.75
N LEU A 220 -6.88 -16.65 -5.37
CA LEU A 220 -5.70 -16.72 -6.24
C LEU A 220 -5.99 -17.50 -7.53
N GLU A 221 -6.79 -18.56 -7.46
CA GLU A 221 -7.28 -19.28 -8.65
C GLU A 221 -8.11 -18.36 -9.54
N GLN A 222 -9.02 -17.58 -8.95
CA GLN A 222 -9.81 -16.59 -9.69
C GLN A 222 -8.94 -15.50 -10.33
N VAL A 223 -7.87 -15.09 -9.67
CA VAL A 223 -7.02 -13.98 -10.14
C VAL A 223 -5.94 -14.44 -11.11
N TYR A 224 -5.27 -15.58 -10.89
CA TYR A 224 -4.09 -16.03 -11.64
C TYR A 224 -4.24 -17.42 -12.28
N GLY A 225 -5.37 -18.10 -12.06
CA GLY A 225 -5.69 -19.39 -12.64
C GLY A 225 -5.23 -20.60 -11.82
N GLN A 226 -5.72 -21.77 -12.23
CA GLN A 226 -5.57 -23.04 -11.51
C GLN A 226 -4.12 -23.45 -11.25
N LYS A 227 -3.20 -23.21 -12.20
CA LYS A 227 -1.78 -23.57 -12.03
C LYS A 227 -1.14 -22.82 -10.87
N VAL A 228 -1.39 -21.51 -10.78
CA VAL A 228 -0.86 -20.67 -9.70
C VAL A 228 -1.49 -21.06 -8.37
N ALA A 229 -2.80 -21.31 -8.36
CA ALA A 229 -3.49 -21.78 -7.17
C ALA A 229 -3.00 -23.14 -6.69
N ALA A 230 -2.68 -24.08 -7.58
CA ALA A 230 -2.12 -25.38 -7.22
C ALA A 230 -0.72 -25.25 -6.62
N VAL A 231 0.14 -24.42 -7.22
CA VAL A 231 1.48 -24.11 -6.67
C VAL A 231 1.36 -23.50 -5.29
N GLU A 232 0.45 -22.53 -5.12
CA GLU A 232 0.18 -21.95 -3.82
C GLU A 232 -0.32 -22.99 -2.83
N ARG A 233 -1.36 -23.75 -3.17
CA ARG A 233 -1.91 -24.81 -2.31
C ARG A 233 -0.85 -25.80 -1.86
N ARG A 234 0.04 -26.25 -2.77
CA ARG A 234 1.18 -27.12 -2.43
C ARG A 234 2.16 -26.44 -1.48
N ARG A 235 2.47 -25.16 -1.69
CA ARG A 235 3.32 -24.36 -0.77
C ARG A 235 2.69 -24.26 0.61
N GLN A 236 1.39 -24.00 0.69
CA GLN A 236 0.65 -23.94 1.95
C GLN A 236 0.73 -25.29 2.67
N ARG A 237 0.59 -26.41 1.94
CA ARG A 237 0.67 -27.76 2.51
C ARG A 237 2.05 -28.11 3.07
N LEU A 238 3.10 -27.90 2.29
CA LEU A 238 4.48 -28.16 2.73
C LEU A 238 4.83 -27.31 3.95
N HIS A 239 4.38 -26.06 3.96
CA HIS A 239 4.63 -25.16 5.08
C HIS A 239 3.91 -25.60 6.36
N TRP A 240 2.65 -26.05 6.25
CA TRP A 240 1.92 -26.64 7.37
C TRP A 240 2.63 -27.87 7.95
N GLN A 241 3.30 -28.66 7.12
CA GLN A 241 4.11 -29.79 7.57
C GLN A 241 5.35 -29.34 8.35
N GLU A 242 6.14 -28.38 7.84
CA GLU A 242 7.32 -27.84 8.52
C GLU A 242 6.98 -27.28 9.91
N ILE A 243 5.85 -26.60 10.00
CA ILE A 243 5.26 -26.09 11.25
C ILE A 243 4.91 -27.23 12.22
N ARG A 244 4.29 -28.30 11.70
CA ARG A 244 3.91 -29.47 12.50
C ARG A 244 5.12 -30.23 13.03
N GLU A 245 6.23 -30.19 12.30
CA GLU A 245 7.52 -30.79 12.66
C GLU A 245 8.34 -29.92 13.64
N GLU A 246 7.83 -28.76 14.09
CA GLU A 246 8.49 -27.84 15.03
C GLU A 246 9.89 -27.39 14.56
N ILE A 247 10.07 -27.26 13.25
CA ILE A 247 11.30 -26.72 12.68
C ILE A 247 11.45 -25.26 13.12
N ASP A 248 12.63 -24.90 13.64
CA ASP A 248 12.93 -23.53 14.05
C ASP A 248 12.64 -22.57 12.89
N TRP A 249 11.88 -21.51 13.15
CA TRP A 249 11.41 -20.62 12.09
C TRP A 249 12.55 -19.91 11.32
N GLN A 250 13.74 -19.83 11.92
CA GLN A 250 14.96 -19.32 11.29
C GLN A 250 15.55 -20.31 10.26
N ASP A 251 15.27 -21.60 10.44
CA ASP A 251 15.71 -22.73 9.61
C ASP A 251 14.58 -23.24 8.68
N MET A 252 13.35 -22.74 8.83
CA MET A 252 12.30 -22.89 7.84
C MET A 252 12.72 -22.20 6.54
N HIS A 253 13.41 -22.95 5.70
CA HIS A 253 13.67 -22.59 4.33
C HIS A 253 12.39 -22.78 3.53
N GLY A 254 11.41 -21.89 3.75
CA GLY A 254 10.31 -21.69 2.81
C GLY A 254 10.93 -21.55 1.43
N ILE A 255 10.71 -22.57 0.60
CA ILE A 255 11.50 -22.97 -0.56
C ILE A 255 12.08 -21.75 -1.30
N ILE A 256 13.36 -21.46 -1.05
CA ILE A 256 14.11 -20.52 -1.87
C ILE A 256 14.45 -21.21 -3.17
N ALA A 257 14.12 -20.51 -4.24
CA ALA A 257 14.82 -20.46 -5.51
C ALA A 257 16.31 -20.87 -5.44
N THR A 258 16.57 -22.17 -5.44
CA THR A 258 17.86 -22.74 -5.85
C THR A 258 17.80 -23.22 -7.30
N THR A 259 16.76 -22.86 -8.04
CA THR A 259 16.67 -23.15 -9.47
C THR A 259 15.88 -22.05 -10.16
N GLU A 260 16.59 -21.02 -10.62
CA GLU A 260 16.21 -20.38 -11.87
C GLU A 260 16.04 -21.50 -12.92
N GLY A 261 14.79 -21.82 -13.26
CA GLY A 261 14.49 -22.81 -14.31
C GLY A 261 14.00 -24.19 -13.88
N ALA A 262 13.62 -24.43 -12.62
CA ALA A 262 12.88 -25.67 -12.30
C ALA A 262 11.44 -25.59 -12.84
N ASP A 263 11.14 -26.49 -13.78
CA ASP A 263 9.80 -26.69 -14.32
C ASP A 263 8.87 -27.17 -13.19
N TYR A 264 7.91 -26.33 -12.79
CA TYR A 264 6.85 -26.68 -11.86
C TYR A 264 5.80 -27.57 -12.53
N THR A 265 6.24 -28.64 -13.18
CA THR A 265 5.34 -29.77 -13.46
C THR A 265 4.93 -30.31 -12.10
N THR A 266 3.62 -30.51 -11.93
CA THR A 266 3.04 -31.42 -10.95
C THR A 266 3.74 -32.77 -11.11
N ASP A 267 4.84 -32.96 -10.38
CA ASP A 267 5.30 -34.28 -10.01
C ASP A 267 4.14 -34.81 -9.18
N ASP A 268 3.42 -35.79 -9.74
CA ASP A 268 2.25 -36.55 -9.24
C ASP A 268 2.49 -37.22 -7.87
N SER A 269 3.19 -36.54 -6.97
CA SER A 269 3.40 -36.87 -5.58
C SER A 269 2.07 -36.74 -4.82
N ASP A 270 1.82 -37.65 -3.88
CA ASP A 270 0.59 -37.75 -3.06
C ASP A 270 0.20 -36.43 -2.33
N TRP A 271 1.12 -35.47 -2.27
CA TRP A 271 0.92 -34.12 -1.73
C TRP A 271 -0.08 -33.27 -2.50
N ASP A 272 -0.38 -33.57 -3.76
CA ASP A 272 -1.24 -32.74 -4.60
C ASP A 272 -2.75 -33.05 -4.38
N SER A 273 -3.11 -34.16 -3.71
CA SER A 273 -4.50 -34.62 -3.54
C SER A 273 -5.02 -34.80 -2.11
N ASP A 274 -4.27 -34.39 -1.07
CA ASP A 274 -4.70 -34.59 0.32
C ASP A 274 -5.76 -33.57 0.78
N THR A 275 -7.03 -33.91 0.55
CA THR A 275 -8.19 -33.11 0.98
C THR A 275 -8.37 -33.09 2.50
N GLU A 276 -7.89 -34.10 3.23
CA GLU A 276 -7.97 -34.13 4.69
C GLU A 276 -7.02 -33.09 5.30
N PHE A 277 -5.86 -32.90 4.67
CA PHE A 277 -4.91 -31.86 5.01
C PHE A 277 -5.45 -30.45 4.74
N ASP A 278 -6.14 -30.23 3.61
CA ASP A 278 -6.77 -28.94 3.34
C ASP A 278 -7.90 -28.62 4.32
N VAL A 279 -8.70 -29.63 4.71
CA VAL A 279 -9.74 -29.47 5.73
C VAL A 279 -9.10 -29.15 7.09
N GLY A 280 -8.00 -29.81 7.47
CA GLY A 280 -7.25 -29.48 8.68
C GLY A 280 -6.69 -28.05 8.66
N ILE A 281 -6.14 -27.59 7.53
CA ILE A 281 -5.69 -26.20 7.36
C ILE A 281 -6.86 -25.23 7.49
N LEU A 282 -8.01 -25.53 6.87
CA LEU A 282 -9.20 -24.67 6.92
C LEU A 282 -9.84 -24.61 8.31
N ASP A 283 -9.91 -25.73 9.03
CA ASP A 283 -10.46 -25.83 10.38
C ASP A 283 -9.57 -25.12 11.42
N GLU A 284 -8.25 -25.09 11.20
CA GLU A 284 -7.30 -24.37 12.05
C GLU A 284 -7.04 -22.93 11.57
N LYS A 285 -7.57 -22.52 10.42
CA LYS A 285 -7.49 -21.15 9.89
C LYS A 285 -8.23 -20.19 10.83
N GLY A 286 -7.50 -19.24 11.42
CA GLY A 286 -8.04 -18.32 12.44
C GLY A 286 -8.04 -18.90 13.87
N SER A 287 -7.43 -20.06 14.11
CA SER A 287 -7.18 -20.54 15.48
C SER A 287 -5.98 -19.83 16.11
N GLU A 288 -6.05 -19.47 17.39
CA GLU A 288 -4.97 -18.84 18.18
C GLU A 288 -3.78 -19.80 18.45
N ILE A 289 -3.48 -20.76 17.57
CA ILE A 289 -2.36 -21.68 17.77
C ILE A 289 -1.07 -20.95 17.39
N GLN A 290 -0.33 -20.56 18.42
CA GLN A 290 0.92 -19.81 18.37
C GLN A 290 1.91 -20.44 17.35
N GLY A 291 2.16 -19.74 16.25
CA GLY A 291 3.14 -20.18 15.24
C GLY A 291 2.70 -21.32 14.30
N ARG A 292 1.43 -21.75 14.33
CA ARG A 292 0.92 -22.78 13.42
C ARG A 292 -0.27 -22.28 12.60
N TYR A 293 -0.01 -21.58 11.49
CA TYR A 293 -0.99 -21.20 10.45
C TYR A 293 -2.37 -20.68 10.93
N GLY A 294 -2.47 -20.14 12.14
CA GLY A 294 -3.33 -19.01 12.41
C GLY A 294 -2.63 -17.75 11.92
N ASP A 295 -3.35 -16.64 11.93
CA ASP A 295 -2.91 -15.32 11.45
C ASP A 295 -1.58 -14.79 12.04
N THR A 296 -0.93 -15.53 12.95
CA THR A 296 0.26 -15.14 13.72
C THR A 296 1.61 -15.62 13.15
N MET A 297 1.63 -16.42 12.07
CA MET A 297 2.86 -16.71 11.31
C MET A 297 3.11 -15.56 10.32
N PRO A 298 4.30 -14.94 10.30
CA PRO A 298 4.45 -13.62 9.70
C PRO A 298 4.58 -13.81 8.20
N GLN A 299 3.60 -13.32 7.45
CA GLN A 299 3.71 -13.24 6.00
C GLN A 299 4.99 -12.49 5.59
N SER A 300 5.47 -11.56 6.41
CA SER A 300 6.77 -10.90 6.27
C SER A 300 8.00 -11.82 6.32
N LEU A 301 7.88 -13.11 6.63
CA LEU A 301 8.99 -14.06 6.53
C LEU A 301 9.07 -14.75 5.16
N TYR A 302 8.03 -14.63 4.33
CA TYR A 302 7.98 -15.31 3.04
C TYR A 302 8.87 -14.58 2.03
N ARG A 303 9.96 -15.22 1.58
CA ARG A 303 10.92 -14.58 0.67
C ARG A 303 10.33 -14.16 -0.67
N ASP A 304 9.26 -14.80 -1.15
CA ASP A 304 8.57 -14.41 -2.38
C ASP A 304 7.68 -13.16 -2.22
N ASN A 305 7.44 -12.67 -1.00
CA ASN A 305 6.61 -11.47 -0.78
C ASN A 305 7.32 -10.17 -1.15
N PHE A 306 8.66 -10.19 -1.28
CA PHE A 306 9.49 -9.00 -1.41
C PHE A 306 10.04 -8.69 -2.80
N PRO A 307 10.46 -9.67 -3.63
CA PRO A 307 11.18 -9.36 -4.85
C PRO A 307 10.27 -8.82 -5.97
N GLY A 308 8.94 -8.95 -5.88
CA GLY A 308 8.02 -8.50 -6.93
C GLY A 308 8.18 -7.02 -7.28
N ILE A 309 8.24 -6.15 -6.26
CA ILE A 309 8.41 -4.70 -6.45
C ILE A 309 9.78 -4.39 -7.07
N SER A 310 10.88 -4.95 -6.52
CA SER A 310 12.22 -4.68 -7.05
C SER A 310 12.41 -5.20 -8.47
N ARG A 311 11.88 -6.40 -8.79
CA ARG A 311 11.90 -6.98 -10.13
C ARG A 311 11.04 -6.21 -11.11
N LEU A 312 9.87 -5.69 -10.70
CA LEU A 312 9.08 -4.80 -11.54
C LEU A 312 9.87 -3.54 -11.90
N LEU A 313 10.52 -2.92 -10.90
CA LEU A 313 11.32 -1.71 -11.08
C LEU A 313 12.53 -1.91 -12.00
N GLN A 314 13.07 -3.13 -12.15
CA GLN A 314 14.14 -3.43 -13.12
C GLN A 314 13.73 -3.11 -14.56
N HIS A 315 12.43 -3.15 -14.86
CA HIS A 315 11.90 -2.83 -16.19
C HIS A 315 11.61 -1.34 -16.40
N LEU A 316 11.87 -0.49 -15.40
CA LEU A 316 11.58 0.95 -15.40
C LEU A 316 12.88 1.78 -15.24
N PRO A 317 13.86 1.69 -16.16
CA PRO A 317 15.18 2.30 -15.98
C PRO A 317 15.22 3.83 -16.09
N ASN A 318 14.21 4.44 -16.72
CA ASN A 318 14.17 5.89 -17.01
C ASN A 318 13.28 6.70 -16.06
N LEU A 319 12.98 6.15 -14.88
CA LEU A 319 12.19 6.86 -13.87
C LEU A 319 12.82 8.20 -13.48
N GLN A 320 11.96 9.21 -13.42
CA GLN A 320 12.20 10.56 -12.91
C GLN A 320 11.51 10.76 -11.56
N LYS A 321 10.35 10.13 -11.35
CA LYS A 321 9.64 10.07 -10.07
C LYS A 321 9.31 8.63 -9.70
N LEU A 322 9.68 8.24 -8.49
CA LEU A 322 9.29 6.98 -7.86
C LEU A 322 8.52 7.27 -6.58
N ASP A 323 7.23 6.94 -6.58
CA ASP A 323 6.34 7.01 -5.42
C ASP A 323 5.89 5.59 -5.07
N LEU A 324 6.43 5.08 -3.97
CA LEU A 324 6.06 3.78 -3.43
C LEU A 324 5.25 3.98 -2.16
N HIS A 325 4.13 3.29 -2.09
CA HIS A 325 3.27 3.30 -0.93
C HIS A 325 2.96 1.89 -0.49
N MET A 326 3.27 1.56 0.76
CA MET A 326 2.95 0.28 1.36
C MET A 326 1.85 0.42 2.42
N TYR A 327 0.68 -0.17 2.15
CA TYR A 327 -0.34 -0.39 3.17
C TYR A 327 0.05 -1.55 4.08
N GLN A 328 -0.15 -1.38 5.37
CA GLN A 328 0.00 -2.44 6.36
C GLN A 328 -1.37 -3.04 6.62
N THR A 329 -1.57 -4.28 6.22
CA THR A 329 -2.87 -4.96 6.27
C THR A 329 -2.93 -6.09 7.29
N LEU A 330 -1.91 -6.23 8.13
CA LEU A 330 -1.84 -7.32 9.11
C LEU A 330 -1.83 -6.77 10.54
N GLU A 331 -2.90 -7.06 11.28
CA GLU A 331 -3.02 -6.78 12.71
C GLU A 331 -2.14 -7.71 13.56
N TYR A 332 -1.84 -8.90 13.04
CA TYR A 332 -1.21 -10.02 13.75
C TYR A 332 0.32 -10.06 13.70
N GLU A 333 0.96 -9.01 13.20
CA GLU A 333 2.43 -8.94 13.23
C GLU A 333 2.99 -8.53 14.60
N ALA A 334 2.12 -8.09 15.52
CA ALA A 334 2.43 -7.99 16.93
C ALA A 334 2.20 -9.34 17.61
N TYR A 335 3.22 -9.89 18.27
CA TYR A 335 3.13 -11.09 19.09
C TYR A 335 3.52 -10.76 20.53
N ASP A 336 3.25 -11.66 21.49
CA ASP A 336 3.60 -11.42 22.88
C ASP A 336 5.12 -11.15 23.02
N GLY A 337 5.47 -9.89 23.28
CA GLY A 337 6.84 -9.42 23.44
C GLY A 337 7.50 -8.71 22.24
N GLY A 338 6.86 -8.60 21.05
CA GLY A 338 7.48 -7.93 19.90
C GLY A 338 6.61 -7.69 18.67
N SER A 339 7.20 -7.09 17.63
CA SER A 339 6.59 -6.91 16.31
C SER A 339 7.52 -7.39 15.20
N ARG A 340 6.93 -8.04 14.21
CA ARG A 340 7.60 -8.60 13.03
C ARG A 340 7.53 -7.71 11.80
N LEU A 341 6.92 -6.54 11.93
CA LEU A 341 6.77 -5.58 10.84
C LEU A 341 8.11 -5.08 10.31
N HIS A 342 9.16 -5.12 11.14
CA HIS A 342 10.52 -4.77 10.72
C HIS A 342 11.03 -5.65 9.56
N TYR A 343 10.52 -6.87 9.35
CA TYR A 343 10.91 -7.71 8.21
C TYR A 343 10.49 -7.12 6.86
N TYR A 344 9.50 -6.21 6.81
CA TYR A 344 9.18 -5.50 5.56
C TYR A 344 10.24 -4.51 5.12
N GLU A 345 11.29 -4.26 5.94
CA GLU A 345 12.50 -3.59 5.45
C GLU A 345 13.09 -4.32 4.23
N ALA A 346 12.84 -5.64 4.12
CA ALA A 346 13.22 -6.47 2.98
C ALA A 346 12.70 -5.91 1.64
N VAL A 347 11.53 -5.27 1.60
CA VAL A 347 11.00 -4.68 0.35
C VAL A 347 11.97 -3.66 -0.22
N PHE A 348 12.36 -2.67 0.61
CA PHE A 348 13.28 -1.62 0.18
C PHE A 348 14.70 -2.16 0.03
N LYS A 349 15.12 -3.05 0.93
CA LYS A 349 16.41 -3.74 0.84
C LYS A 349 16.60 -4.47 -0.50
N HIS A 350 15.58 -5.18 -1.00
CA HIS A 350 15.66 -5.83 -2.30
C HIS A 350 15.82 -4.85 -3.47
N ILE A 351 15.29 -3.63 -3.37
CA ILE A 351 15.51 -2.57 -4.37
C ILE A 351 16.98 -2.13 -4.34
N VAL A 352 17.56 -1.97 -3.15
CA VAL A 352 18.97 -1.60 -2.95
C VAL A 352 19.92 -2.70 -3.41
N ASP A 353 19.67 -3.94 -2.99
CA ASP A 353 20.50 -5.11 -3.30
C ASP A 353 20.47 -5.46 -4.79
N ALA A 354 19.34 -5.18 -5.48
CA ALA A 354 19.25 -5.30 -6.94
C ALA A 354 20.10 -4.25 -7.69
N LYS A 355 20.68 -3.26 -6.99
CA LYS A 355 21.56 -2.21 -7.53
C LYS A 355 20.95 -1.49 -8.74
N LEU A 356 19.63 -1.28 -8.71
CA LEU A 356 18.90 -0.63 -9.78
C LEU A 356 19.52 0.75 -10.05
N GLN A 357 19.63 1.11 -11.34
CA GLN A 357 20.28 2.33 -11.79
C GLN A 357 19.27 3.28 -12.39
N PHE A 358 18.62 4.10 -11.56
CA PHE A 358 17.67 5.11 -12.04
C PHE A 358 18.40 6.42 -12.34
N ARG A 359 19.01 6.51 -13.53
CA ARG A 359 19.89 7.64 -13.89
C ARG A 359 19.19 9.00 -13.96
N GLN A 360 17.87 9.01 -14.13
CA GLN A 360 17.07 10.24 -14.27
C GLN A 360 16.23 10.54 -13.02
N LEU A 361 16.36 9.74 -11.95
CA LEU A 361 15.51 9.85 -10.78
C LEU A 361 15.77 11.16 -10.04
N LYS A 362 14.75 12.00 -9.99
CA LYS A 362 14.74 13.32 -9.35
C LYS A 362 13.93 13.33 -8.05
N THR A 363 12.87 12.54 -7.99
CA THR A 363 11.95 12.52 -6.84
C THR A 363 11.74 11.11 -6.32
N LEU A 364 12.00 10.92 -5.03
CA LEU A 364 11.70 9.68 -4.32
C LEU A 364 10.66 9.97 -3.23
N ILE A 365 9.53 9.26 -3.26
CA ILE A 365 8.47 9.35 -2.25
C ILE A 365 8.28 7.95 -1.67
N LEU A 366 8.47 7.80 -0.36
CA LEU A 366 8.24 6.55 0.37
C LEU A 366 7.13 6.77 1.38
N ARG A 367 6.01 6.06 1.20
CA ARG A 367 4.82 6.15 2.04
C ARG A 367 4.56 4.83 2.76
N GLY A 368 4.47 4.82 4.09
CA GLY A 368 4.17 3.62 4.88
C GLY A 368 5.24 2.50 4.88
N LEU A 369 6.37 2.70 4.18
CA LEU A 369 7.44 1.71 4.09
C LEU A 369 8.24 1.57 5.40
N PHE A 370 8.67 0.34 5.68
CA PHE A 370 9.76 0.07 6.61
C PHE A 370 11.08 0.21 5.87
N VAL A 371 11.97 1.00 6.45
CA VAL A 371 13.23 1.36 5.83
C VAL A 371 14.33 1.16 6.85
N ASP A 372 15.37 0.46 6.43
CA ASP A 372 16.62 0.41 7.15
C ASP A 372 17.47 1.67 6.87
N ALA A 373 18.14 2.17 7.91
CA ALA A 373 18.95 3.38 7.83
C ALA A 373 20.06 3.30 6.77
N GLU A 374 20.81 2.20 6.72
CA GLU A 374 21.91 2.04 5.78
C GLU A 374 21.41 1.79 4.36
N ASP A 375 20.31 1.06 4.19
CA ASP A 375 19.72 0.85 2.87
C ASP A 375 19.24 2.17 2.26
N LEU A 376 18.59 3.06 3.04
CA LEU A 376 18.21 4.40 2.57
C LEU A 376 19.43 5.23 2.18
N LEU A 377 20.44 5.30 3.06
CA LEU A 377 21.66 6.06 2.80
C LEU A 377 22.41 5.52 1.58
N THR A 378 22.44 4.19 1.41
CA THR A 378 23.06 3.52 0.27
C THR A 378 22.31 3.82 -1.02
N PHE A 379 20.97 3.76 -0.99
CA PHE A 379 20.14 4.12 -2.14
C PHE A 379 20.40 5.56 -2.59
N MET A 380 20.38 6.50 -1.65
CA MET A 380 20.59 7.93 -1.93
C MET A 380 22.01 8.21 -2.44
N ARG A 381 23.02 7.48 -1.95
CA ARG A 381 24.40 7.59 -2.45
C ARG A 381 24.53 7.10 -3.89
N HIS A 382 23.87 6.00 -4.25
CA HIS A 382 23.87 5.49 -5.62
C HIS A 382 23.07 6.39 -6.58
N HIS A 383 22.14 7.19 -6.06
CA HIS A 383 21.25 8.05 -6.85
C HIS A 383 21.46 9.53 -6.48
N SER A 384 22.68 10.04 -6.67
CA SER A 384 23.06 11.42 -6.33
C SER A 384 22.29 12.51 -7.11
N GLY A 385 21.56 12.12 -8.16
CA GLY A 385 20.71 13.01 -8.97
C GLY A 385 19.35 13.33 -8.35
N ILE A 386 18.96 12.66 -7.26
CA ILE A 386 17.69 12.93 -6.56
C ILE A 386 17.71 14.36 -6.00
N GLU A 387 16.70 15.14 -6.37
CA GLU A 387 16.49 16.53 -5.97
C GLU A 387 15.54 16.63 -4.76
N ARG A 388 14.58 15.71 -4.65
CA ARG A 388 13.53 15.71 -3.62
C ARG A 388 13.32 14.32 -3.01
N LEU A 389 13.40 14.25 -1.69
CA LEU A 389 13.04 13.08 -0.89
C LEU A 389 11.78 13.40 -0.08
N GLU A 390 10.77 12.54 -0.17
CA GLU A 390 9.59 12.61 0.68
C GLU A 390 9.39 11.30 1.46
N LEU A 391 9.15 11.43 2.76
CA LEU A 391 8.89 10.33 3.67
C LEU A 391 7.56 10.59 4.36
N HIS A 392 6.57 9.75 4.13
CA HIS A 392 5.25 9.86 4.74
C HIS A 392 4.93 8.58 5.50
N ASN A 393 4.51 8.65 6.76
CA ASN A 393 4.19 7.47 7.57
C ASN A 393 5.32 6.42 7.58
N ALA A 394 6.57 6.83 7.35
CA ALA A 394 7.70 5.93 7.15
C ALA A 394 8.24 5.41 8.48
N MET A 395 8.68 4.17 8.49
CA MET A 395 9.08 3.45 9.69
C MET A 395 10.55 3.07 9.64
N LEU A 396 11.33 3.46 10.65
CA LEU A 396 12.76 3.16 10.73
C LEU A 396 13.00 1.85 11.47
N GLY A 397 13.73 0.93 10.86
CA GLY A 397 14.18 -0.34 11.46
C GLY A 397 15.17 -0.13 12.63
N PRO A 398 15.19 -1.02 13.63
CA PRO A 398 16.06 -0.88 14.79
C PRO A 398 17.50 -1.29 14.47
N ARG A 399 18.40 -0.31 14.32
CA ARG A 399 19.81 -0.53 13.94
C ARG A 399 20.82 0.11 14.91
N PRO A 400 21.86 -0.62 15.34
CA PRO A 400 22.96 -0.01 16.10
C PRO A 400 23.62 1.13 15.31
N GLY A 401 23.86 2.27 15.96
CA GLY A 401 24.47 3.45 15.32
C GLY A 401 23.48 4.45 14.71
N TYR A 402 22.22 4.04 14.49
CA TYR A 402 21.13 4.92 14.03
C TYR A 402 19.95 4.84 15.01
N PRO A 403 19.99 5.58 16.13
CA PRO A 403 18.98 5.48 17.18
C PRO A 403 17.61 6.09 16.79
N GLY A 404 17.52 6.79 15.65
CA GLY A 404 16.28 7.37 15.16
C GLY A 404 16.43 8.16 13.87
N TRP A 405 15.30 8.61 13.33
CA TRP A 405 15.21 9.37 12.07
C TRP A 405 16.10 10.62 12.02
N ASN A 406 16.29 11.33 13.13
CA ASN A 406 17.14 12.53 13.17
C ASN A 406 18.57 12.23 12.73
N ASN A 407 19.15 11.14 13.21
CA ASN A 407 20.52 10.76 12.86
C ASN A 407 20.62 10.38 11.38
N VAL A 408 19.65 9.63 10.85
CA VAL A 408 19.61 9.22 9.45
C VAL A 408 19.49 10.45 8.53
N LEU A 409 18.50 11.31 8.79
CA LEU A 409 18.23 12.49 7.97
C LEU A 409 19.35 13.53 8.05
N THR A 410 19.94 13.74 9.24
CA THR A 410 21.11 14.62 9.39
C THR A 410 22.31 14.09 8.62
N THR A 411 22.56 12.77 8.69
CA THR A 411 23.64 12.13 7.92
C THR A 411 23.40 12.31 6.42
N LEU A 412 22.17 12.08 5.97
CA LEU A 412 21.76 12.23 4.57
C LEU A 412 21.93 13.67 4.07
N CYS A 413 21.43 14.66 4.80
CA CYS A 413 21.54 16.08 4.46
C CYS A 413 22.99 16.58 4.45
N ARG A 414 23.80 16.23 5.46
CA ARG A 414 25.23 16.60 5.50
C ARG A 414 26.01 15.93 4.38
N SER A 415 25.75 14.64 4.13
CA SER A 415 26.31 13.91 2.98
C SER A 415 25.95 14.59 1.66
N ALA A 416 24.71 15.06 1.53
CA ALA A 416 24.26 15.77 0.34
C ALA A 416 25.03 17.07 0.06
N VAL A 417 25.34 17.84 1.12
CA VAL A 417 26.15 19.05 1.04
C VAL A 417 27.61 18.72 0.74
N HIS A 418 28.24 17.85 1.54
CA HIS A 418 29.66 17.54 1.42
C HIS A 418 30.05 16.83 0.12
N HIS A 419 29.18 15.97 -0.39
CA HIS A 419 29.42 15.24 -1.64
C HIS A 419 28.79 15.90 -2.87
N GLY A 420 28.20 17.10 -2.73
CA GLY A 420 27.69 17.86 -3.85
C GLY A 420 26.54 17.17 -4.61
N THR A 421 25.67 16.44 -3.92
CA THR A 421 24.51 15.78 -4.54
C THR A 421 23.45 16.81 -4.98
N SER A 422 22.48 16.40 -5.80
CA SER A 422 21.38 17.26 -6.25
C SER A 422 20.30 17.51 -5.19
N LEU A 423 20.33 16.79 -4.06
CA LEU A 423 19.28 16.85 -3.06
C LEU A 423 19.11 18.29 -2.54
N SER A 424 17.88 18.77 -2.64
CA SER A 424 17.53 20.16 -2.33
C SER A 424 16.36 20.28 -1.35
N VAL A 425 15.51 19.26 -1.28
CA VAL A 425 14.35 19.24 -0.39
C VAL A 425 14.17 17.87 0.25
N VAL A 426 13.94 17.87 1.56
CA VAL A 426 13.50 16.71 2.33
C VAL A 426 12.17 17.04 2.99
N PHE A 427 11.11 16.32 2.62
CA PHE A 427 9.79 16.43 3.21
C PHE A 427 9.52 15.21 4.08
N CYS A 428 9.10 15.41 5.32
CA CYS A 428 8.81 14.36 6.28
C CYS A 428 7.42 14.58 6.86
N SER A 429 6.60 13.53 6.93
CA SER A 429 5.32 13.53 7.62
C SER A 429 5.12 12.19 8.33
N GLY A 430 4.78 12.21 9.61
CA GLY A 430 4.49 10.99 10.38
C GLY A 430 5.64 9.98 10.38
N LEU A 431 6.81 10.34 10.91
CA LEU A 431 7.94 9.40 10.97
C LEU A 431 7.88 8.56 12.25
N TYR A 432 8.07 7.24 12.15
CA TYR A 432 8.01 6.32 13.30
C TYR A 432 9.33 5.59 13.47
N ASN A 433 9.76 5.37 14.72
CA ASN A 433 10.84 4.45 15.04
C ASN A 433 10.24 3.11 15.47
N THR A 434 10.71 2.02 14.91
CA THR A 434 10.29 0.68 15.33
C THR A 434 11.19 0.18 16.45
N SER A 435 10.58 -0.42 17.49
CA SER A 435 11.33 -1.13 18.53
C SER A 435 11.30 -2.62 18.24
N ARG A 436 12.40 -3.33 18.51
CA ARG A 436 12.40 -4.81 18.50
C ARG A 436 11.41 -5.41 19.50
N THR A 437 11.06 -4.66 20.55
CA THR A 437 10.17 -5.08 21.64
C THR A 437 8.77 -4.46 21.55
N PHE A 438 8.35 -4.07 20.35
CA PHE A 438 7.05 -3.42 20.12
C PHE A 438 5.88 -4.22 20.72
N ARG A 439 5.14 -3.62 21.65
CA ARG A 439 3.93 -4.20 22.26
C ARG A 439 2.69 -3.42 21.79
N GLY A 440 2.20 -3.76 20.60
CA GLY A 440 0.84 -3.45 20.11
C GLY A 440 0.53 -2.00 19.71
N GLN A 441 0.97 -0.98 20.44
CA GLN A 441 0.71 0.42 20.06
C GLN A 441 1.90 1.01 19.33
N TRP A 442 1.64 1.51 18.11
CA TRP A 442 2.56 2.39 17.41
C TRP A 442 3.02 3.50 18.36
N GLY A 443 4.33 3.64 18.50
CA GLY A 443 4.89 4.82 19.16
C GLY A 443 4.34 6.07 18.49
N HIS A 444 4.20 7.17 19.22
CA HIS A 444 3.78 8.41 18.59
C HIS A 444 4.78 8.82 17.49
N PRO A 445 4.32 9.49 16.42
CA PRO A 445 5.22 10.00 15.40
C PRO A 445 6.28 10.89 16.03
N HIS A 446 7.47 10.85 15.44
CA HIS A 446 8.63 11.62 15.82
C HIS A 446 8.30 13.11 15.77
N ASN A 447 8.66 13.83 16.83
CA ASN A 447 8.42 15.27 16.89
C ASN A 447 9.49 15.99 16.07
N LEU A 448 9.07 16.57 14.95
CA LEU A 448 9.93 17.30 14.02
C LEU A 448 10.20 18.75 14.48
N LEU A 449 9.64 19.17 15.62
CA LEU A 449 9.84 20.50 16.20
C LEU A 449 11.19 20.58 16.92
N ARG A 450 11.99 21.61 16.65
CA ARG A 450 13.24 21.86 17.39
C ARG A 450 12.93 22.44 18.77
N SER A 451 13.78 22.17 19.75
CA SER A 451 13.62 22.57 21.16
C SER A 451 13.53 24.10 21.37
N HIS A 452 14.08 24.88 20.45
CA HIS A 452 14.15 26.34 20.49
C HIS A 452 13.43 27.03 19.31
N GLU A 453 12.70 26.26 18.49
CA GLU A 453 12.02 26.82 17.33
C GLU A 453 10.60 27.26 17.70
N GLU A 454 10.31 28.53 17.40
CA GLU A 454 8.96 29.08 17.55
C GLU A 454 8.01 28.47 16.52
N LEU A 455 6.74 28.31 16.90
CA LEU A 455 5.72 27.82 15.99
C LEU A 455 5.46 28.83 14.87
N LYS A 456 5.64 28.41 13.63
CA LYS A 456 5.37 29.24 12.46
C LYS A 456 3.86 29.20 12.14
N GLY A 457 3.27 30.35 11.83
CA GLY A 457 1.85 30.46 11.45
C GLY A 457 1.49 29.52 10.30
N GLN A 458 2.36 29.41 9.30
CA GLN A 458 2.19 28.50 8.16
C GLN A 458 1.98 27.03 8.57
N TRP A 459 2.57 26.56 9.67
CA TRP A 459 2.40 25.18 10.14
C TRP A 459 1.02 24.96 10.74
N VAL A 460 0.51 25.98 11.42
CA VAL A 460 -0.86 25.98 11.95
C VAL A 460 -1.85 26.02 10.80
N GLU A 461 -1.63 26.87 9.80
CA GLU A 461 -2.53 27.03 8.65
C GLU A 461 -2.53 25.80 7.72
N ARG A 462 -1.39 25.09 7.61
CA ARG A 462 -1.26 23.84 6.84
C ARG A 462 -1.56 22.57 7.63
N TRP A 463 -1.94 22.69 8.91
CA TRP A 463 -2.25 21.57 9.81
C TRP A 463 -1.09 20.59 10.05
N TRP A 464 0.14 21.11 10.06
CA TRP A 464 1.36 20.34 10.33
C TRP A 464 1.62 20.10 11.82
N LEU A 465 0.75 20.61 12.69
CA LEU A 465 0.82 20.51 14.14
C LEU A 465 -0.33 19.64 14.69
N ARG A 466 -0.05 18.87 15.74
CA ARG A 466 -1.05 18.17 16.58
C ARG A 466 -0.84 18.55 18.05
N SER A 467 -1.86 18.40 18.89
CA SER A 467 -1.66 18.48 20.36
C SER A 467 -1.45 17.10 20.95
N ARG A 468 -0.46 17.00 21.82
CA ARG A 468 -0.24 15.84 22.68
C ARG A 468 -0.13 16.33 24.11
N GLN A 469 -1.06 15.91 24.97
CA GLN A 469 -1.11 16.33 26.38
C GLN A 469 -1.05 17.86 26.55
N GLY A 470 -1.72 18.60 25.65
CA GLY A 470 -1.74 20.08 25.67
C GLY A 470 -0.49 20.76 25.11
N ARG A 471 0.44 20.00 24.51
CA ARG A 471 1.66 20.54 23.89
C ARG A 471 1.62 20.37 22.36
N PRO A 472 2.12 21.35 21.59
CA PRO A 472 2.22 21.25 20.15
C PRO A 472 3.33 20.24 19.75
N VAL A 473 2.99 19.34 18.83
CA VAL A 473 3.90 18.38 18.20
C VAL A 473 3.88 18.65 16.70
N LEU A 474 5.05 18.91 16.12
CA LEU A 474 5.18 19.05 14.67
C LEU A 474 5.36 17.65 14.08
N TRP A 475 4.39 17.20 13.30
CA TRP A 475 4.40 15.86 12.70
C TRP A 475 4.75 15.91 11.21
N THR A 476 4.72 17.10 10.60
CA THR A 476 5.10 17.34 9.21
C THR A 476 6.12 18.47 9.11
N ARG A 477 7.18 18.29 8.32
CA ARG A 477 8.25 19.26 8.11
C ARG A 477 8.83 19.17 6.71
N GLU A 478 9.08 20.33 6.11
CA GLU A 478 9.91 20.46 4.92
C GLU A 478 11.23 21.14 5.32
N VAL A 479 12.34 20.56 4.90
CA VAL A 479 13.70 21.08 5.12
C VAL A 479 14.34 21.33 3.77
N LEU A 480 14.77 22.56 3.53
CA LEU A 480 15.41 23.00 2.30
C LEU A 480 16.94 22.89 2.40
N ARG A 481 17.63 22.91 1.26
CA ARG A 481 19.08 22.70 1.16
C ARG A 481 19.92 23.63 2.03
N ASP A 482 19.50 24.88 2.15
CA ASP A 482 20.14 25.90 2.99
C ASP A 482 20.08 25.56 4.48
N GLU A 483 19.14 24.71 4.89
CA GLU A 483 19.03 24.22 6.26
C GLU A 483 19.76 22.89 6.52
N PHE A 484 20.37 22.26 5.50
CA PHE A 484 20.95 20.91 5.63
C PHE A 484 22.13 20.83 6.60
N GLU A 485 22.84 21.94 6.80
CA GLU A 485 23.97 22.02 7.73
C GLU A 485 23.53 22.39 9.17
N HIS A 486 22.27 22.79 9.38
CA HIS A 486 21.78 23.10 10.71
C HIS A 486 21.82 21.86 11.61
N GLU A 487 22.31 22.04 12.84
CA GLU A 487 22.18 21.03 13.87
C GLU A 487 20.70 20.79 14.16
N ASN A 488 20.31 19.52 14.30
CA ASN A 488 18.94 19.10 14.59
C ASN A 488 17.91 19.64 13.58
N ALA A 489 18.26 19.64 12.28
CA ALA A 489 17.39 20.14 11.22
C ALA A 489 15.97 19.55 11.25
N PHE A 490 15.82 18.33 11.78
CA PHE A 490 14.59 17.54 11.88
C PHE A 490 14.05 17.38 13.31
N GLY A 491 14.49 18.19 14.27
CA GLY A 491 14.09 18.10 15.69
C GLY A 491 15.11 17.36 16.55
N GLU A 492 14.80 17.15 17.84
CA GLU A 492 15.69 16.47 18.81
C GLU A 492 15.18 15.06 19.17
N GLU A 493 16.11 14.11 19.33
CA GLU A 493 15.79 12.78 19.86
C GLU A 493 15.59 12.87 21.36
N GLY A 494 14.33 12.89 21.79
CA GLY A 494 14.02 12.78 23.20
C GLY A 494 12.69 13.40 23.56
N GLY A 495 11.71 12.54 23.78
CA GLY A 495 10.67 12.79 24.79
C GLY A 495 11.24 12.80 26.22
N VAL A 496 12.47 13.30 26.42
CA VAL A 496 12.95 13.63 27.77
C VAL A 496 12.21 14.89 28.17
N GLN A 497 11.79 14.95 29.43
CA GLN A 497 10.98 15.96 30.11
C GLN A 497 11.57 17.41 30.09
N GLY A 498 12.22 17.84 29.02
CA GLY A 498 12.99 19.07 28.94
C GLY A 498 12.80 19.90 27.68
N ALA A 499 11.89 19.55 26.76
CA ALA A 499 11.48 20.50 25.73
C ALA A 499 10.83 21.71 26.42
N LYS A 500 11.59 22.81 26.54
CA LYS A 500 11.18 24.10 27.11
C LYS A 500 10.15 24.84 26.26
N ASN A 501 9.39 24.15 25.42
CA ASN A 501 8.18 24.72 24.85
C ASN A 501 7.08 24.66 25.92
N THR A 502 7.15 25.64 26.83
CA THR A 502 6.17 25.98 27.86
C THR A 502 4.97 26.74 27.31
N ALA A 503 4.94 27.01 26.00
CA ALA A 503 3.80 27.63 25.35
C ALA A 503 2.60 26.68 25.42
N GLN A 504 1.64 27.00 26.30
CA GLN A 504 0.29 26.48 26.16
C GLN A 504 -0.22 26.91 24.78
N TRP A 505 -0.36 25.94 23.87
CA TRP A 505 -0.92 26.18 22.56
C TRP A 505 -2.39 25.79 22.59
N THR A 506 -3.26 26.79 22.43
CA THR A 506 -4.67 26.54 22.16
C THR A 506 -4.84 26.44 20.65
N PRO A 507 -5.29 25.30 20.15
CA PRO A 507 -5.52 25.13 18.72
C PRO A 507 -6.62 26.05 18.19
N PRO A 508 -6.47 26.61 16.98
CA PRO A 508 -7.54 27.32 16.31
C PRO A 508 -8.83 26.49 16.22
N ALA A 509 -9.99 27.15 16.34
CA ALA A 509 -11.28 26.50 16.20
C ALA A 509 -11.41 25.84 14.82
N GLY A 510 -11.80 24.56 14.78
CA GLY A 510 -11.93 23.78 13.55
C GLY A 510 -10.68 23.00 13.13
N LEU A 511 -9.53 23.19 13.79
CA LEU A 511 -8.47 22.18 13.75
C LEU A 511 -9.00 20.92 14.44
N PRO A 512 -8.98 19.75 13.80
CA PRO A 512 -9.52 18.57 14.46
C PRO A 512 -8.43 18.01 15.39
N MET A 513 -8.60 18.33 16.67
CA MET A 513 -7.57 18.20 17.71
C MET A 513 -7.47 16.83 18.35
N GLU A 514 -8.60 16.14 18.40
CA GLU A 514 -8.72 14.75 18.84
C GLU A 514 -9.24 13.86 17.71
N GLU A 515 -9.74 14.47 16.63
CA GLU A 515 -10.56 13.83 15.59
C GLU A 515 -9.90 13.78 14.20
N LEU A 516 -8.71 14.36 14.01
CA LEU A 516 -7.86 14.05 12.85
C LEU A 516 -7.22 12.67 13.06
N ARG A 517 -8.06 11.62 13.17
CA ARG A 517 -7.80 10.40 12.40
C ARG A 517 -8.01 10.79 10.92
N VAL A 518 -7.16 11.68 10.37
CA VAL A 518 -7.15 12.03 8.93
C VAL A 518 -6.72 10.78 8.23
N LEU A 519 -7.68 9.89 7.95
CA LEU A 519 -7.47 8.59 7.31
C LEU A 519 -6.04 8.11 7.53
N GLN A 520 -5.63 8.07 8.80
CA GLN A 520 -4.24 7.80 9.08
C GLN A 520 -4.23 6.32 8.75
N GLU A 521 -3.43 5.95 7.76
CA GLU A 521 -3.25 4.57 7.34
C GLU A 521 -2.98 3.64 8.54
N GLU A 522 -2.66 4.22 9.71
CA GLU A 522 -2.76 3.62 11.05
C GLU A 522 -4.03 2.79 11.36
N GLU A 523 -5.21 3.09 10.81
CA GLU A 523 -6.39 2.22 11.04
C GLU A 523 -6.40 0.96 10.19
N TYR A 524 -5.60 0.86 9.12
CA TYR A 524 -5.42 -0.41 8.40
C TYR A 524 -4.65 -1.46 9.23
N GLY A 525 -3.99 -1.04 10.31
CA GLY A 525 -3.41 -1.92 11.33
C GLY A 525 -4.26 -2.11 12.60
N ARG A 526 -5.48 -1.56 12.69
CA ARG A 526 -6.41 -1.72 13.84
C ARG A 526 -7.81 -2.20 13.44
N THR A 527 -7.98 -2.82 12.27
CA THR A 527 -9.32 -3.20 11.75
C THR A 527 -9.46 -4.67 11.33
N TYR A 528 -8.73 -5.55 11.99
CA TYR A 528 -8.87 -7.00 11.98
C TYR A 528 -8.98 -7.55 13.42
N GLY A 529 -10.00 -7.05 14.12
CA GLY A 529 -10.45 -7.50 15.45
C GLY A 529 -11.89 -7.10 15.69
#